data_AF-A0A843I328-F1
#
_entry.id   AF-A0A843I328-F1
#
_cell.length_a   1.000
_cell.length_b   1.000
_cell.length_c   1.000
_cell.angle_alpha   90.00
_cell.angle_beta   90.00
_cell.angle_gamma   90.00
#
_symmetry.space_group_name_H-M   'P 1'
#
loop_
_entity.id
_entity.type
_entity.pdbx_description
1 polymer ?
#
loop_
_entity_poly.entity_id
_entity_poly.type
_entity_poly.pdbx_seq_one_letter_code
_entity_poly.pdbx_strand_id
1 'polypeptide(L)'
;MISSISDIGIIIIVALILFFGASKIPEIFRALGRSVGEFKKGQMEAEMEIAKIQQQTGTTVQPLNHQVTTTTSREQELENKIKELEKELEELKKQKGQQ
;
A
#
# COMPACT_ATOMS: atom_id res chain seq x y z
N MET A 1 4.81 -32.16 22.41
CA MET A 1 3.56 -31.43 22.07
C MET A 1 3.87 -29.94 21.85
N ILE A 2 4.72 -29.64 20.86
CA ILE A 2 5.10 -28.28 20.41
C ILE A 2 5.31 -28.27 18.89
N SER A 3 4.58 -29.14 18.17
CA SER A 3 4.79 -29.39 16.74
C SER A 3 3.98 -28.46 15.84
N SER A 4 3.10 -27.62 16.40
CA SER A 4 2.25 -26.70 15.63
C SER A 4 2.80 -25.28 15.65
N ILE A 5 2.75 -24.61 14.50
CA ILE A 5 3.13 -23.20 14.33
C ILE A 5 2.31 -22.28 15.24
N SER A 6 1.07 -22.67 15.55
CA SER A 6 0.22 -21.97 16.52
C SER A 6 0.86 -21.86 17.90
N ASP A 7 1.48 -22.93 18.36
CA ASP A 7 2.02 -23.05 19.72
C ASP A 7 3.26 -22.16 19.85
N ILE A 8 4.07 -22.12 18.79
CA ILE A 8 5.23 -21.22 18.68
C ILE A 8 4.80 -19.74 18.70
N GLY A 9 3.73 -19.39 17.99
CA GLY A 9 3.18 -18.03 18.00
C GLY A 9 2.78 -17.57 19.41
N ILE A 10 2.13 -18.46 20.17
CA ILE A 10 1.72 -18.18 21.55
C ILE A 10 2.95 -18.01 22.46
N ILE A 11 3.97 -18.86 22.34
CA ILE A 11 5.20 -18.76 23.14
C ILE A 11 5.90 -17.42 22.89
N ILE A 12 5.97 -16.98 21.63
CA ILE A 12 6.59 -15.69 21.28
C ILE A 12 5.80 -14.53 21.91
N ILE A 13 4.47 -14.53 21.81
CA ILE A 13 3.64 -13.48 22.40
C ILE A 13 3.82 -13.43 23.93
N VAL A 14 3.82 -14.59 24.59
CA VAL A 14 4.03 -14.67 26.04
C VAL A 14 5.43 -14.18 26.41
N ALA A 15 6.47 -14.58 25.68
CA ALA A 15 7.82 -14.09 25.90
C ALA A 15 7.89 -12.56 25.77
N LEU A 16 7.31 -11.98 24.72
CA LEU A 16 7.24 -10.53 24.54
C LEU A 16 6.52 -9.83 25.70
N ILE A 17 5.41 -10.40 26.18
CA ILE A 17 4.70 -9.86 27.35
C ILE A 17 5.53 -9.96 28.64
N LEU A 18 6.32 -11.02 28.82
CA LEU A 18 7.18 -11.18 30.00
C LEU A 18 8.39 -10.23 29.99
N PHE A 19 9.03 -10.04 28.84
CA PHE A 19 10.20 -9.16 28.71
C PHE A 19 9.83 -7.68 28.65
N PHE A 20 8.78 -7.32 27.90
CA PHE A 20 8.39 -5.92 27.72
C PHE A 20 7.24 -5.49 28.64
N GLY A 21 6.48 -6.43 29.20
CA GLY A 21 5.28 -6.14 29.98
C GLY A 21 4.04 -5.93 29.12
N ALA A 22 2.88 -6.37 29.61
CA ALA A 22 1.59 -6.21 28.93
C ALA A 22 1.23 -4.73 28.66
N SER A 23 1.78 -3.80 29.45
CA SER A 23 1.52 -2.36 29.32
C SER A 23 2.20 -1.70 28.11
N LYS A 24 3.24 -2.31 27.53
CA LYS A 24 3.98 -1.71 26.40
C LYS A 24 3.27 -1.84 25.06
N ILE A 25 2.50 -2.90 24.87
CA ILE A 25 1.73 -3.12 23.64
C ILE A 25 0.72 -1.96 23.42
N PRO A 26 -0.14 -1.58 24.41
CA PRO A 26 -1.00 -0.41 24.30
C PRO A 26 -0.26 0.92 24.12
N GLU A 27 0.89 1.09 24.77
CA GLU A 27 1.69 2.31 24.70
C GLU A 27 2.24 2.54 23.28
N ILE A 28 2.78 1.48 22.66
CA ILE A 28 3.30 1.53 21.28
C ILE A 28 2.17 1.85 20.31
N PHE A 29 0.99 1.22 20.43
CA PHE A 29 -0.14 1.55 19.56
C PHE A 29 -0.61 2.99 19.71
N ARG A 30 -0.65 3.52 20.94
CA ARG A 30 -1.03 4.91 21.19
C ARG A 30 0.02 5.88 20.65
N ALA A 31 1.31 5.57 20.78
CA ALA A 31 2.39 6.38 20.25
C ALA A 31 2.38 6.37 18.72
N LEU A 32 2.34 5.18 18.12
CA LEU A 32 2.28 4.99 16.68
C LEU A 32 1.05 5.64 16.07
N GLY A 33 -0.12 5.48 16.69
CA GLY A 33 -1.36 6.12 16.25
C GLY A 33 -1.28 7.65 16.28
N ARG A 34 -0.63 8.23 17.30
CA ARG A 34 -0.37 9.67 17.35
C ARG A 34 0.60 10.10 16.25
N SER A 35 1.73 9.41 16.08
CA SER A 35 2.72 9.71 15.04
C SER A 35 2.13 9.64 13.63
N VAL A 36 1.33 8.60 13.33
CA VAL A 36 0.64 8.45 12.05
C VAL A 36 -0.40 9.56 11.84
N GLY A 37 -1.13 9.93 12.90
CA GLY A 37 -2.10 11.03 12.85
C GLY A 37 -1.44 12.37 12.53
N GLU A 38 -0.38 12.73 13.25
CA GLU A 38 0.37 13.98 13.01
C GLU A 38 1.07 13.96 11.64
N PHE A 39 1.58 12.82 11.20
CA PHE A 39 2.16 12.68 9.87
C PHE A 39 1.13 12.91 8.75
N LYS A 40 -0.07 12.35 8.87
CA LYS A 40 -1.15 12.57 7.90
C LYS A 40 -1.59 14.03 7.87
N LYS A 41 -1.68 14.67 9.05
CA LYS A 41 -1.99 16.10 9.15
C LYS A 41 -0.93 16.95 8.47
N GLY A 42 0.35 16.69 8.75
CA GLY A 42 1.48 17.37 8.10
C GLY A 42 1.53 17.18 6.58
N GLN A 43 1.22 15.97 6.08
CA GLN A 43 1.08 15.73 4.65
C GLN A 43 -0.03 16.59 4.02
N MET A 44 -1.20 16.65 4.65
CA MET A 44 -2.33 17.44 4.13
C MET A 44 -2.03 18.94 4.13
N GLU A 45 -1.38 19.44 5.18
CA GLU A 45 -0.92 20.83 5.25
C GLU A 45 0.13 21.14 4.17
N ALA A 46 1.10 20.24 3.98
CA ALA A 46 2.12 20.38 2.93
C ALA A 46 1.51 20.36 1.53
N GLU A 47 0.56 19.46 1.24
CA GLU A 47 -0.17 19.43 -0.04
C GLU A 47 -0.93 20.74 -0.28
N MET A 48 -1.61 21.27 0.74
CA MET A 48 -2.34 22.53 0.65
C MET A 48 -1.41 23.72 0.42
N GLU A 49 -0.25 23.74 1.07
CA GLU A 49 0.77 24.78 0.89
C GLU A 49 1.38 24.73 -0.51
N ILE A 50 1.72 23.54 -1.00
CA ILE A 50 2.18 23.35 -2.38
C ILE A 50 1.11 23.80 -3.38
N ALA A 51 -0.16 23.44 -3.18
CA ALA A 51 -1.26 23.89 -4.03
C ALA A 51 -1.43 25.42 -4.03
N LYS A 52 -1.27 26.06 -2.87
CA LYS A 52 -1.33 27.51 -2.73
C LYS A 52 -0.17 28.20 -3.44
N ILE A 53 1.06 27.69 -3.31
CA ILE A 53 2.24 28.21 -4.01
C ILE A 53 2.06 28.07 -5.53
N GLN A 54 1.55 26.94 -6.02
CA GLN A 54 1.28 26.74 -7.45
C GLN A 54 0.26 27.76 -8.00
N GLN A 55 -0.80 28.07 -7.23
CA GLN A 55 -1.78 29.08 -7.61
C GLN A 55 -1.20 30.51 -7.61
N GLN A 56 -0.25 30.81 -6.73
CA GLN A 56 0.31 32.15 -6.59
C GLN A 56 1.48 32.42 -7.54
N THR A 57 2.30 31.43 -7.85
CA THR A 57 3.57 31.61 -8.60
C THR A 57 3.50 31.07 -10.02
N GLY A 58 2.37 30.48 -10.46
CA GLY A 58 2.19 29.94 -11.82
C GLY A 58 3.18 28.82 -12.20
N THR A 59 3.95 28.32 -11.24
CA THR A 59 5.00 27.31 -11.43
C THR A 59 4.46 25.97 -10.96
N THR A 60 4.26 25.02 -11.88
CA THR A 60 3.81 23.66 -11.57
C THR A 60 4.93 22.87 -10.90
N VAL A 61 4.88 22.78 -9.57
CA VAL A 61 5.71 21.85 -8.79
C VAL A 61 4.93 20.55 -8.60
N GLN A 62 5.23 19.56 -9.43
CA GLN A 62 4.62 18.23 -9.33
C GLN A 62 5.01 17.57 -8.00
N PRO A 63 4.06 17.16 -7.14
CA PRO A 63 4.39 16.46 -5.90
C PRO A 63 5.03 15.10 -6.23
N LEU A 64 6.20 14.83 -5.65
CA LEU A 64 6.90 13.55 -5.74
C LEU A 64 6.14 12.50 -4.90
N ASN A 65 5.11 11.92 -5.52
CA ASN A 65 4.24 10.93 -4.89
C ASN A 65 5.06 9.68 -4.49
N HIS A 66 5.13 9.42 -3.18
CA HIS A 66 5.71 8.20 -2.63
C HIS A 66 4.84 7.01 -3.04
N GLN A 67 5.28 6.31 -4.08
CA GLN A 67 4.73 5.02 -4.52
C GLN A 67 4.95 3.94 -3.45
N VAL A 68 4.00 3.78 -2.52
CA VAL A 68 3.87 2.55 -1.71
C VAL A 68 2.49 1.90 -1.86
N THR A 69 1.55 2.52 -2.58
CA THR A 69 0.18 2.00 -2.74
C THR A 69 -0.15 1.56 -4.17
N THR A 70 0.82 1.49 -5.09
CA THR A 70 0.57 1.28 -6.53
C THR A 70 0.58 -0.18 -7.00
N THR A 71 0.73 -1.18 -6.12
CA THR A 71 0.80 -2.57 -6.58
C THR A 71 -0.58 -3.08 -7.01
N THR A 72 -1.62 -2.92 -6.17
CA THR A 72 -2.94 -3.51 -6.42
C THR A 72 -3.67 -2.94 -7.65
N SER A 73 -3.62 -1.63 -7.89
CA SER A 73 -4.33 -1.03 -9.03
C SER A 73 -3.62 -1.26 -10.37
N ARG A 74 -2.30 -1.39 -10.38
CA ARG A 74 -1.56 -1.69 -11.62
C ARG A 74 -1.69 -3.15 -12.01
N GLU A 75 -1.71 -4.06 -11.05
CA GLU A 75 -1.97 -5.49 -11.31
C GLU A 75 -3.30 -5.69 -12.05
N GLN A 76 -4.37 -4.99 -11.65
CA GLN A 76 -5.68 -5.06 -12.32
C GLN A 76 -5.66 -4.50 -13.75
N GLU A 77 -4.94 -3.41 -14.00
CA GLU A 77 -4.82 -2.83 -15.35
C GLU A 77 -4.02 -3.75 -16.29
N LEU A 78 -2.95 -4.36 -15.78
CA LEU A 78 -2.16 -5.33 -16.54
C LEU A 78 -2.98 -6.58 -16.88
N GLU A 79 -3.77 -7.08 -15.94
CA GLU A 79 -4.62 -8.27 -16.16
C GLU A 79 -5.71 -8.02 -17.21
N ASN A 80 -6.31 -6.81 -17.23
CA ASN A 80 -7.28 -6.43 -18.26
C ASN A 80 -6.66 -6.34 -19.65
N LYS A 81 -5.44 -5.77 -19.76
CA LYS A 81 -4.70 -5.69 -21.03
C LYS A 81 -4.35 -7.08 -21.58
N ILE A 82 -3.96 -8.02 -20.71
CA ILE A 82 -3.63 -9.39 -21.11
C ILE A 82 -4.87 -10.10 -21.70
N LYS A 83 -6.03 -10.00 -21.05
CA LYS A 83 -7.29 -10.61 -21.54
C LYS A 83 -7.73 -10.05 -22.89
N GLU A 84 -7.53 -8.75 -23.11
CA GLU A 84 -7.87 -8.11 -24.39
C GLU A 84 -6.96 -8.56 -25.53
N LEU A 85 -5.65 -8.65 -25.30
CA LEU A 85 -4.68 -9.16 -26.27
C LEU A 85 -4.91 -10.62 -26.66
N GLU A 86 -5.30 -11.48 -25.70
CA GLU A 86 -5.63 -12.88 -25.98
C GLU A 86 -6.85 -12.99 -26.90
N LYS A 87 -7.89 -12.17 -26.67
CA LYS A 87 -9.08 -12.13 -27.50
C LYS A 87 -8.77 -11.68 -28.93
N GLU A 88 -7.91 -10.67 -29.09
CA GLU A 88 -7.51 -10.17 -30.41
C GLU A 88 -6.71 -11.22 -31.20
N LEU A 89 -5.83 -11.97 -30.53
CA LEU A 89 -5.13 -13.10 -31.15
C LEU A 89 -6.07 -14.24 -31.56
N GLU A 90 -7.12 -14.50 -30.77
CA GLU A 90 -8.12 -15.52 -31.11
C GLU A 90 -8.95 -15.12 -32.34
N GLU A 91 -9.34 -13.85 -32.42
CA GLU A 91 -10.02 -13.29 -33.60
C GLU A 91 -9.13 -13.33 -34.85
N LEU A 92 -7.86 -12.91 -34.73
CA LEU A 92 -6.88 -12.99 -35.82
C LEU A 92 -6.62 -14.43 -36.28
N LYS A 93 -6.56 -15.39 -35.35
CA LYS A 93 -6.39 -16.81 -35.68
C LYS A 93 -7.61 -17.37 -36.41
N LYS A 94 -8.82 -16.98 -36.00
CA LYS A 94 -10.08 -17.37 -36.66
C LYS A 94 -10.18 -16.79 -38.07
N GLN A 95 -9.67 -15.58 -38.28
CA GLN A 95 -9.63 -14.93 -39.60
C GLN A 95 -8.55 -15.54 -40.52
N LYS A 96 -7.39 -15.94 -39.99
CA LYS A 96 -6.33 -16.62 -40.76
C LYS A 96 -6.62 -18.09 -41.07
N GLY A 97 -7.43 -18.78 -40.26
CA GLY A 97 -7.83 -20.17 -40.51
C GLY A 97 -8.91 -20.36 -41.57
N GLN A 98 -9.41 -19.28 -42.18
CA GLN A 98 -10.40 -19.30 -43.27
C GLN A 98 -9.79 -18.95 -44.65
N GLN A 99 -8.46 -18.87 -44.77
CA GLN A 99 -7.74 -18.78 -46.05
C GLN A 99 -6.97 -20.07 -46.33
#